data_AF-A0A354X2Z5-F1
#
_entry.id   AF-A0A354X2Z5-F1
#
_cell.length_a   1.000
_cell.length_b   1.000
_cell.length_c   1.000
_cell.angle_alpha   90.00
_cell.angle_beta   90.00
_cell.angle_gamma   90.00
#
_symmetry.space_group_name_H-M   'P 1'
#
loop_
_entity.id
_entity.type
_entity.pdbx_description
1 polymer ?
#
loop_
_entity_poly.entity_id
_entity_poly.type
_entity_poly.pdbx_seq_one_letter_code
_entity_poly.pdbx_strand_id
1 'polypeptide(L)' 'MRKTILSIFVLLASLSATSQVNTDRVMMIGKNALYFEDYVLAIQYFNSVITAKPYLADPYYYRGMAKFMLDDF' A
#
# COMPACT_ATOMS: atom_id res chain seq x y z
N MET A 1 -32.48 27.37 13.61
CA MET A 1 -31.84 26.56 14.68
C MET A 1 -31.70 25.09 14.32
N ARG A 2 -32.78 24.35 13.99
CA ARG A 2 -32.66 22.92 13.62
C ARG A 2 -31.82 22.68 12.33
N LYS A 3 -32.02 23.50 11.31
CA LYS A 3 -31.27 23.44 10.04
C LYS A 3 -29.79 23.79 10.20
N THR A 4 -29.47 24.78 11.05
CA THR A 4 -28.09 25.21 11.30
C THR A 4 -27.28 24.16 12.06
N ILE A 5 -27.91 23.45 13.01
CA ILE A 5 -27.28 22.31 13.70
C ILE A 5 -26.97 21.18 12.71
N LEU A 6 -27.88 20.90 11.78
CA LEU A 6 -27.66 19.89 10.74
C LEU A 6 -26.47 20.24 9.83
N SER A 7 -26.37 21.50 9.40
CA SER A 7 -25.25 21.99 8.58
C SER A 7 -23.91 21.89 9.31
N ILE A 8 -23.86 22.18 10.61
CA ILE A 8 -22.65 22.05 11.44
C ILE A 8 -22.22 20.58 11.52
N PHE A 9 -23.17 19.66 11.67
CA PHE A 9 -22.88 18.23 11.75
C PHE A 9 -22.30 17.68 10.44
N VAL A 10 -22.83 18.11 9.29
CA VAL A 10 -22.31 17.75 7.96
C VAL A 10 -20.89 18.30 7.74
N LEU A 11 -20.63 19.54 8.17
CA LEU A 11 -19.30 20.15 8.10
C LEU A 11 -18.28 19.38 8.95
N LEU A 12 -18.65 19.02 10.19
CA LEU A 12 -17.78 18.25 11.08
C LEU A 12 -17.46 16.85 10.51
N ALA A 13 -18.42 16.19 9.87
CA ALA A 13 -18.20 14.89 9.24
C ALA A 13 -17.20 14.95 8.06
N SER A 14 -17.12 16.08 7.37
CA SER A 14 -16.22 16.26 6.22
C SER A 14 -14.74 16.42 6.59
N LEU A 15 -14.41 16.60 7.88
CA LEU A 15 -13.03 16.74 8.36
C LEU A 15 -12.26 15.42 8.39
N SER A 16 -12.94 14.29 8.22
CA SER A 16 -12.34 12.94 8.31
C SER A 16 -11.97 12.41 6.92
N ALA A 17 -10.86 12.89 6.35
CA ALA A 17 -10.34 12.38 5.08
C ALA A 17 -9.06 11.55 5.30
N THR A 18 -9.04 10.33 4.77
CA THR A 18 -7.83 9.49 4.66
C THR A 18 -7.26 9.58 3.25
N SER A 19 -5.94 9.63 3.10
CA SER A 19 -5.29 9.50 1.80
C SER A 19 -5.05 8.01 1.46
N GLN A 20 -4.89 7.73 0.16
CA GLN A 20 -4.55 6.39 -0.33
C GLN A 20 -3.05 6.29 -0.65
N VAL A 21 -2.48 5.10 -0.47
CA VAL A 21 -1.09 4.81 -0.84
C VAL A 21 -0.96 4.80 -2.37
N ASN A 22 0.06 5.48 -2.89
CA ASN A 22 0.43 5.37 -4.30
C ASN A 22 1.12 4.02 -4.54
N THR A 23 0.31 2.99 -4.79
CA THR A 23 0.77 1.62 -4.99
C THR A 23 1.74 1.48 -6.15
N ASP A 24 1.62 2.32 -7.19
CA ASP A 24 2.46 2.23 -8.38
C ASP A 24 3.89 2.67 -8.06
N ARG A 25 4.03 3.74 -7.27
CA ARG A 25 5.31 4.19 -6.75
C ARG A 25 5.92 3.18 -5.77
N VAL A 26 5.12 2.63 -4.86
CA VAL A 26 5.61 1.62 -3.91
C VAL A 26 6.06 0.35 -4.65
N MET A 27 5.33 -0.08 -5.68
CA MET A 27 5.75 -1.18 -6.56
C MET A 27 7.08 -0.90 -7.24
N MET A 28 7.27 0.31 -7.78
CA MET A 28 8.53 0.70 -8.43
C MET A 28 9.71 0.65 -7.44
N ILE A 29 9.53 1.17 -6.22
CA ILE A 29 10.58 1.12 -5.18
C ILE A 29 10.88 -0.33 -4.78
N GLY A 30 9.85 -1.16 -4.61
CA GLY A 30 10.01 -2.60 -4.33
C GLY A 30 10.80 -3.34 -5.42
N LYS A 31 10.52 -3.05 -6.69
CA LYS A 31 11.28 -3.62 -7.82
C LYS A 31 12.73 -3.14 -7.84
N ASN A 32 13.00 -1.89 -7.47
CA ASN A 32 14.37 -1.38 -7.35
C ASN A 32 15.12 -2.05 -6.19
N ALA A 33 14.49 -2.20 -5.02
CA ALA A 33 15.08 -2.94 -3.90
C ALA A 33 15.42 -4.38 -4.29
N LEU A 34 14.51 -5.05 -5.01
CA LEU A 34 14.72 -6.39 -5.55
C LEU A 34 15.89 -6.44 -6.55
N TYR A 35 16.01 -5.44 -7.42
CA TYR A 35 17.12 -5.31 -8.37
C TYR A 35 18.48 -5.14 -7.68
N PHE A 36 18.52 -4.43 -6.55
CA PHE A 36 19.72 -4.26 -5.72
C PHE A 36 19.91 -5.36 -4.68
N GLU A 37 19.21 -6.49 -4.83
CA GLU A 37 19.31 -7.67 -3.98
C GLU A 37 18.91 -7.44 -2.50
N ASP A 38 18.25 -6.32 -2.20
CA ASP A 38 17.67 -6.04 -0.88
C ASP A 38 16.30 -6.72 -0.76
N TYR A 39 16.33 -8.05 -0.70
CA TYR A 39 15.13 -8.89 -0.80
C TYR A 39 14.16 -8.70 0.37
N VAL A 40 14.68 -8.52 1.60
CA VAL A 40 13.85 -8.30 2.78
C VAL A 40 13.07 -6.99 2.65
N LEU A 41 13.73 -5.91 2.22
CA LEU A 41 13.06 -4.63 1.98
C LEU A 41 12.09 -4.71 0.81
N ALA A 42 12.45 -5.40 -0.28
CA ALA A 42 11.55 -5.63 -1.40
C ALA A 42 10.25 -6.33 -0.96
N ILE A 43 10.36 -7.38 -0.14
CA ILE A 43 9.20 -8.11 0.44
C ILE A 43 8.30 -7.16 1.24
N GLN A 44 8.88 -6.26 2.03
CA GLN A 44 8.10 -5.27 2.80
C GLN A 44 7.31 -4.33 1.88
N TYR A 45 7.92 -3.85 0.79
CA TYR A 45 7.21 -3.01 -0.18
C TYR A 45 6.09 -3.77 -0.89
N PHE A 46 6.32 -5.02 -1.30
CA PHE A 46 5.27 -5.82 -1.92
C PHE A 46 4.13 -6.14 -0.94
N ASN A 47 4.43 -6.39 0.34
CA ASN A 47 3.41 -6.55 1.38
C ASN A 47 2.57 -5.28 1.58
N SER A 48 3.19 -4.10 1.51
CA SER A 48 2.47 -2.81 1.57
C SER A 48 1.47 -2.68 0.41
N VAL A 49 1.88 -3.06 -0.81
CA VAL A 49 0.99 -3.04 -1.99
C VAL A 49 -0.12 -4.08 -1.86
N ILE A 50 0.17 -5.29 -1.37
CA ILE A 50 -0.85 -6.33 -1.12
C ILE A 50 -1.87 -5.85 -0.10
N THR A 51 -1.42 -5.18 0.97
CA THR A 51 -2.31 -4.63 2.00
C THR A 51 -3.27 -3.58 1.41
N ALA A 52 -2.77 -2.73 0.51
CA ALA A 52 -3.58 -1.69 -0.13
C ALA A 52 -4.48 -2.24 -1.26
N LYS A 53 -4.00 -3.21 -2.04
CA LYS A 53 -4.67 -3.78 -3.22
C LYS A 53 -4.43 -5.30 -3.30
N PRO A 54 -5.15 -6.11 -2.51
CA PRO A 54 -4.89 -7.54 -2.36
C PRO A 54 -5.23 -8.37 -3.62
N TYR A 55 -5.91 -7.78 -4.59
CA TYR A 55 -6.29 -8.41 -5.85
C TYR A 55 -5.24 -8.28 -6.97
N LEU A 56 -4.17 -7.52 -6.77
CA LEU A 56 -3.10 -7.39 -7.76
C LEU A 56 -2.18 -8.62 -7.70
N ALA A 57 -1.98 -9.30 -8.84
CA ALA A 57 -1.10 -10.47 -8.92
C ALA A 57 0.39 -10.10 -8.83
N ASP A 58 0.80 -9.00 -9.46
CA ASP A 58 2.17 -8.51 -9.51
C ASP A 58 2.92 -8.53 -8.15
N PRO A 59 2.43 -7.90 -7.07
CA PRO A 59 3.17 -7.88 -5.81
C PRO A 59 3.36 -9.28 -5.21
N TYR A 60 2.45 -10.23 -5.42
CA TYR A 60 2.66 -11.62 -4.97
C TYR A 60 3.76 -12.30 -5.78
N TYR A 61 3.78 -12.09 -7.10
CA TYR A 61 4.83 -12.62 -7.98
C TYR A 61 6.21 -12.12 -7.55
N TYR A 62 6.38 -10.80 -7.41
CA TYR A 62 7.68 -10.24 -7.02
C TYR A 62 8.07 -10.59 -5.58
N ARG A 63 7.10 -10.70 -4.66
CA ARG A 63 7.35 -11.20 -3.28
C ARG A 63 7.84 -12.64 -3.29
N GLY A 64 7.23 -13.50 -4.12
CA GLY A 64 7.65 -14.89 -4.30
C GLY A 64 9.07 -14.98 -4.85
N MET A 65 9.40 -14.17 -5.84
CA MET A 65 10.76 -14.07 -6.38
C MET A 65 11.76 -13.63 -5.30
N ALA A 66 11.45 -12.60 -4.52
CA ALA A 66 12.32 -12.14 -3.43
C ALA A 66 12.53 -13.21 -2.34
N LYS A 67 11.49 -13.96 -1.97
CA LYS A 67 11.57 -15.09 -1.03
C LYS A 67 12.44 -16.23 -1.57
N PHE A 68 12.28 -16.54 -2.85
CA PHE A 68 13.12 -17.54 -3.53
C PHE A 68 14.60 -17.14 -3.48
N MET A 69 14.93 -15.87 -3.73
CA MET A 69 16.32 -15.38 -3.66
C MET A 69 16.91 -15.40 -2.24
N LEU A 70 16.08 -15.46 -1.20
CA LEU A 70 16.51 -15.60 0.19
C LEU A 70 16.65 -17.05 0.65
N ASP A 71 16.28 -18.03 -0.18
CA ASP A 71 16.06 -19.41 0.24
C ASP A 71 15.09 -19.51 1.45
N ASP A 72 14.14 -18.56 1.56
CA ASP A 72 13.15 -18.42 2.64
C ASP A 72 11.74 -18.79 2.14
N PHE A 73 11.54 -20.10 1.96
CA PHE A 73 10.29 -20.70 1.45
C PHE A 73 9.22 -20.86 2.55
#